data_AF-A0A8J3FS94-F1
#
_entry.id   AF-A0A8J3FS94-F1
#
_cell.length_a   1.000
_cell.length_b   1.000
_cell.length_c   1.000
_cell.angle_alpha   90.00
_cell.angle_beta   90.00
_cell.angle_gamma   90.00
#
_symmetry.space_group_name_H-M   'P 1'
#
loop_
_entity.id
_entity.type
_entity.pdbx_description
1 polymer ?
#
loop_
_entity_poly.entity_id
_entity_poly.type
_entity_poly.pdbx_seq_one_letter_code
_entity_poly.pdbx_strand_id
1 'polypeptide(L)'
;MVRVPPITHSGLDRHGFARTLIALAKAKGFSGYPGDGGNRWPAGHTRDVARVFRLAVERAPAGSRLHAAGEPGIPVRDIARSIGDHLGIPTRSVAPDDVVDHFGFLAALIGLDNPVSTARTRKLLGWEPTHPGLLADFATGDYFDDGAADSMRI
;
A
#
# COMPACT_ATOMS: atom_id res chain seq x y z
N MET A 1 16.21 11.96 -7.95
CA MET A 1 15.76 10.65 -7.43
C MET A 1 14.33 10.77 -6.95
N VAL A 2 13.45 9.87 -7.40
CA VAL A 2 12.08 9.73 -6.93
C VAL A 2 12.00 8.49 -6.04
N ARG A 3 11.59 8.66 -4.78
CA ARG A 3 11.27 7.56 -3.86
C ARG A 3 9.82 7.16 -4.07
N VAL A 4 9.63 5.92 -4.48
CA VAL A 4 8.33 5.26 -4.62
C VAL A 4 7.87 4.78 -3.24
N PRO A 5 6.59 4.96 -2.85
CA PRO A 5 6.07 4.39 -1.61
C PRO A 5 6.11 2.86 -1.66
N PRO A 6 6.36 2.16 -0.54
CA PRO A 6 6.36 0.69 -0.52
C PRO A 6 5.02 0.08 -0.92
N ILE A 7 3.92 0.82 -0.71
CA ILE A 7 2.60 0.49 -1.22
C ILE A 7 2.32 1.41 -2.42
N THR A 8 2.70 0.96 -3.61
CA THR A 8 2.22 1.59 -4.85
C THR A 8 1.07 0.73 -5.36
N HIS A 9 -0.12 1.33 -5.51
CA HIS A 9 -1.36 0.59 -5.71
C HIS A 9 -2.09 0.97 -7.01
N SER A 10 -2.84 0.02 -7.57
CA SER A 10 -3.81 0.19 -8.65
C SER A 10 -4.62 -1.09 -8.87
N GLY A 11 -5.78 -1.01 -9.53
CA GLY A 11 -6.52 -2.20 -9.98
C GLY A 11 -5.78 -3.12 -10.98
N LEU A 12 -4.62 -2.71 -11.48
CA LEU A 12 -3.75 -3.54 -12.33
C LEU A 12 -2.73 -4.36 -11.54
N ASP A 13 -2.66 -4.16 -10.22
CA ASP A 13 -1.70 -4.86 -9.38
C ASP A 13 -2.02 -6.34 -9.30
N ARG A 14 -0.99 -7.17 -9.44
CA ARG A 14 -1.09 -8.64 -9.29
C ARG A 14 -0.21 -9.18 -8.17
N HIS A 15 0.77 -8.40 -7.74
CA HIS A 15 1.75 -8.73 -6.70
C HIS A 15 2.04 -7.51 -5.82
N GLY A 16 2.90 -7.68 -4.82
CA GLY A 16 3.33 -6.61 -3.93
C GLY A 16 2.69 -6.67 -2.56
N PHE A 17 2.90 -5.61 -1.78
CA PHE A 17 2.60 -5.60 -0.35
C PHE A 17 1.11 -5.85 -0.05
N ALA A 18 0.21 -5.09 -0.69
CA ALA A 18 -1.24 -5.24 -0.50
C ALA A 18 -1.73 -6.65 -0.85
N ARG A 19 -1.36 -7.18 -2.03
CA ARG A 19 -1.76 -8.54 -2.46
C ARG A 19 -1.18 -9.63 -1.54
N THR A 20 0.03 -9.43 -1.01
CA THR A 20 0.64 -10.36 -0.05
C THR A 20 -0.14 -10.39 1.27
N LEU A 21 -0.52 -9.23 1.80
CA LEU A 21 -1.35 -9.15 3.01
C LEU A 21 -2.72 -9.81 2.81
N ILE A 22 -3.36 -9.59 1.66
CA ILE A 22 -4.64 -10.24 1.30
C ILE A 22 -4.47 -11.77 1.23
N ALA A 23 -3.41 -12.25 0.59
CA ALA A 23 -3.13 -13.68 0.48
C ALA A 23 -2.86 -14.33 1.86
N LEU A 24 -2.10 -13.66 2.72
CA LEU A 24 -1.88 -14.11 4.10
C LEU A 24 -3.18 -14.15 4.89
N ALA A 25 -4.02 -13.13 4.76
CA ALA A 25 -5.31 -13.07 5.45
C ALA A 25 -6.24 -14.21 5.01
N LYS A 26 -6.31 -14.49 3.70
CA LYS A 26 -7.02 -15.67 3.15
C LYS A 26 -6.45 -16.98 3.70
N ALA A 27 -5.13 -17.14 3.71
CA ALA A 27 -4.48 -18.38 4.16
C ALA A 27 -4.60 -18.64 5.67
N LYS A 28 -4.59 -17.58 6.49
CA LYS A 28 -4.66 -17.67 7.96
C LYS A 28 -6.10 -17.64 8.50
N GLY A 29 -7.07 -17.23 7.67
CA GLY A 29 -8.47 -17.07 8.08
C GLY A 29 -8.75 -15.84 8.96
N PHE A 30 -7.78 -14.93 9.08
CA PHE A 30 -7.93 -13.64 9.74
C PHE A 30 -6.91 -12.64 9.20
N SER A 31 -7.26 -11.35 9.21
CA SER A 31 -6.37 -10.26 8.81
C SER A 31 -5.59 -9.75 10.02
N GLY A 32 -4.26 -9.90 10.00
CA GLY A 32 -3.38 -9.55 11.12
C GLY A 32 -2.77 -8.15 11.04
N TYR A 33 -2.50 -7.54 12.19
CA TYR A 33 -1.59 -6.39 12.33
C TYR A 33 -0.68 -6.57 13.57
N PRO A 34 0.61 -6.16 13.53
CA PRO A 34 1.51 -6.35 14.65
C PRO A 34 1.19 -5.38 15.81
N GLY A 35 1.18 -5.88 17.06
CA GLY A 35 0.97 -5.04 18.24
C GLY A 35 -0.34 -4.25 18.18
N ASP A 36 -0.32 -2.94 18.37
CA ASP A 36 -1.50 -2.06 18.24
C ASP A 36 -1.82 -1.66 16.78
N GLY A 37 -0.95 -2.03 15.83
CA GLY A 37 -1.01 -1.69 14.41
C GLY A 37 -1.01 -0.18 14.14
N GLY A 38 -0.49 0.61 15.07
CA GLY A 38 -0.35 2.07 14.96
C GLY A 38 0.83 2.50 14.07
N ASN A 39 1.72 1.58 13.70
CA ASN A 39 2.78 1.84 12.74
C ASN A 39 2.20 2.16 11.35
N ARG A 40 2.84 3.09 10.63
CA ARG A 40 2.27 3.74 9.46
C ARG A 40 3.03 3.41 8.20
N TRP A 41 2.29 3.17 7.13
CA TRP A 41 2.82 2.83 5.82
C TRP A 41 2.33 3.80 4.76
N PRO A 42 3.22 4.42 3.99
CA PRO A 42 2.82 5.39 2.98
C PRO A 42 2.39 4.66 1.72
N ALA A 43 1.37 5.21 1.07
CA ALA A 43 0.81 4.65 -0.15
C ALA A 43 0.72 5.71 -1.26
N GLY A 44 0.67 5.25 -2.50
CA GLY A 44 0.39 6.12 -3.64
C GLY A 44 -0.17 5.35 -4.81
N HIS A 45 -1.20 5.89 -5.44
CA HIS A 45 -1.75 5.31 -6.65
C HIS A 45 -0.74 5.38 -7.80
N THR A 46 -0.61 4.30 -8.57
CA THR A 46 0.42 4.14 -9.62
C THR A 46 0.45 5.31 -10.61
N ARG A 47 -0.72 5.85 -10.99
CA ARG A 47 -0.80 7.02 -11.89
C ARG A 47 -0.32 8.32 -11.25
N ASP A 48 -0.54 8.50 -9.95
CA ASP A 48 -0.04 9.67 -9.23
C ASP A 48 1.48 9.60 -9.06
N VAL A 49 2.01 8.40 -8.78
CA VAL A 49 3.45 8.14 -8.77
C VAL A 49 4.09 8.44 -10.13
N ALA A 50 3.50 7.94 -11.22
CA ALA A 50 3.97 8.19 -12.58
C ALA A 50 4.00 9.68 -12.92
N ARG A 51 3.01 10.45 -12.45
CA ARG A 51 2.98 11.91 -12.63
C ARG A 51 4.16 12.61 -11.96
N VAL A 52 4.60 12.14 -10.78
CA VAL A 52 5.81 12.68 -10.14
C VAL A 52 7.05 12.43 -10.99
N PHE A 53 7.20 11.24 -11.59
CA PHE A 53 8.31 10.97 -12.51
C PHE A 53 8.31 11.90 -13.72
N ARG A 54 7.14 12.07 -14.36
CA ARG A 54 6.99 13.00 -15.49
C ARG A 54 7.40 14.42 -15.10
N LEU A 55 6.85 14.94 -14.00
CA LEU A 55 7.17 16.29 -13.51
C LEU A 55 8.63 16.44 -13.08
N ALA A 56 9.24 15.37 -12.55
CA ALA A 56 10.64 15.38 -12.17
C ALA A 56 11.56 15.56 -13.38
N VAL A 57 11.29 14.85 -14.49
CA VAL A 57 12.05 14.98 -15.73
C VAL A 57 11.83 16.37 -16.36
N GLU A 58 10.59 16.85 -16.35
CA GLU A 58 10.25 18.13 -16.99
C GLU A 58 10.77 19.36 -16.22
N ARG A 59 10.83 19.30 -14.89
CA ARG A 59 10.92 20.52 -14.06
C ARG A 59 11.83 20.44 -12.84
N ALA A 60 12.22 19.24 -12.36
CA ALA A 60 12.97 19.18 -11.11
C ALA A 60 14.43 19.60 -11.32
N PRO A 61 14.98 20.47 -10.47
CA PRO A 61 16.42 20.74 -10.44
C PRO A 61 17.23 19.45 -10.26
N ALA A 62 18.40 19.39 -10.90
CA ALA A 62 19.36 18.29 -10.71
C ALA A 62 19.65 18.06 -9.21
N GLY A 63 19.80 16.80 -8.82
CA GLY A 63 19.99 16.42 -7.42
C GLY A 63 18.73 16.44 -6.55
N SER A 64 17.55 16.76 -7.11
CA SER A 64 16.29 16.71 -6.36
C SER A 64 15.99 15.32 -5.79
N ARG A 65 15.52 15.29 -4.54
CA ARG A 65 14.96 14.11 -3.86
C ARG A 65 13.48 14.33 -3.65
N LEU A 66 12.67 13.46 -4.25
CA LEU A 66 11.22 13.59 -4.33
C LEU A 66 10.57 12.34 -3.73
N HIS A 67 9.50 12.52 -2.97
CA HIS A 67 8.68 11.42 -2.45
C HIS A 67 7.34 11.42 -3.19
N ALA A 68 6.94 10.26 -3.71
CA ALA A 68 5.75 10.10 -4.55
C ALA A 68 4.60 9.39 -3.82
N ALA A 69 4.36 9.71 -2.54
CA ALA A 69 3.27 9.11 -1.77
C ALA A 69 2.05 10.04 -1.75
N GLY A 70 0.89 9.53 -2.14
CA GLY A 70 -0.37 10.28 -2.00
C GLY A 70 -0.86 10.31 -0.56
N GLU A 71 -0.65 9.19 0.14
CA GLU A 71 -0.97 9.01 1.55
C GLU A 71 0.33 8.90 2.36
N PRO A 72 0.62 9.86 3.25
CA PRO A 72 1.91 9.96 3.93
C PRO A 72 2.13 8.86 4.99
N GLY A 73 1.09 8.14 5.39
CA GLY A 73 1.21 7.06 6.37
C GLY A 73 -0.16 6.58 6.87
N ILE A 74 -0.59 5.41 6.41
CA ILE A 74 -1.82 4.72 6.81
C ILE A 74 -1.46 3.76 7.95
N PRO A 75 -2.18 3.76 9.10
CA PRO A 75 -1.97 2.77 10.14
C PRO A 75 -2.19 1.34 9.60
N VAL A 76 -1.28 0.41 9.93
CA VAL A 76 -1.37 -0.98 9.46
C VAL A 76 -2.67 -1.64 9.95
N ARG A 77 -3.16 -1.30 11.15
CA ARG A 77 -4.46 -1.80 11.62
C ARG A 77 -5.63 -1.42 10.71
N ASP A 78 -5.57 -0.26 10.05
CA ASP A 78 -6.66 0.23 9.20
C ASP A 78 -6.61 -0.48 7.83
N ILE A 79 -5.39 -0.75 7.34
CA ILE A 79 -5.16 -1.62 6.17
C ILE A 79 -5.69 -3.04 6.47
N ALA A 80 -5.30 -3.63 7.61
CA ALA A 80 -5.72 -4.97 8.01
C ALA A 80 -7.24 -5.05 8.17
N ARG A 81 -7.86 -4.03 8.78
CA ARG A 81 -9.32 -3.95 8.92
C ARG A 81 -10.02 -3.93 7.59
N SER A 82 -9.59 -3.06 6.67
CA SER A 82 -10.18 -2.99 5.33
C SER A 82 -10.10 -4.33 4.59
N ILE A 83 -8.96 -5.04 4.72
CA ILE A 83 -8.82 -6.40 4.16
C ILE A 83 -9.78 -7.39 4.83
N GLY A 84 -9.87 -7.38 6.16
CA GLY A 84 -10.75 -8.28 6.91
C GLY A 84 -12.23 -8.07 6.59
N ASP A 85 -12.66 -6.80 6.51
CA ASP A 85 -14.03 -6.41 6.17
C ASP A 85 -14.42 -6.88 4.77
N HIS A 86 -13.53 -6.74 3.77
CA HIS A 86 -13.76 -7.24 2.41
C HIS A 86 -13.84 -8.75 2.32
N LEU A 87 -12.97 -9.44 3.06
CA LEU A 87 -12.91 -10.91 3.05
C LEU A 87 -13.97 -11.56 3.96
N GLY A 88 -14.67 -10.79 4.80
CA GLY A 88 -15.60 -11.32 5.79
C GLY A 88 -14.93 -12.13 6.89
N ILE A 89 -13.67 -11.82 7.22
CA ILE A 89 -12.85 -12.54 8.21
C ILE A 89 -12.45 -11.61 9.37
N PRO A 90 -12.20 -12.14 10.58
CA PRO A 90 -11.82 -11.30 11.72
C PRO A 90 -10.51 -10.56 11.47
N THR A 91 -10.40 -9.36 12.06
CA THR A 91 -9.16 -8.58 12.11
C THR A 91 -8.58 -8.63 13.52
N ARG A 92 -7.29 -8.96 13.69
CA ARG A 92 -6.68 -9.21 15.01
C ARG A 92 -5.27 -8.67 15.12
N SER A 93 -4.90 -8.29 16.35
CA SER A 93 -3.50 -8.07 16.71
C SER A 93 -2.72 -9.38 16.66
N VAL A 94 -1.50 -9.32 16.17
CA VAL A 94 -0.52 -10.41 16.15
C VAL A 94 0.55 -10.09 17.21
N ALA A 95 0.74 -11.01 18.14
CA ALA A 95 1.74 -10.87 19.19
C ALA A 95 3.16 -10.84 18.59
N PRO A 96 4.13 -10.14 19.20
CA PRO A 96 5.49 -10.05 18.69
C PRO A 96 6.13 -11.40 18.33
N ASP A 97 5.90 -12.41 19.16
CA ASP A 97 6.45 -13.76 18.97
C ASP A 97 5.83 -14.50 17.77
N ASP A 98 4.61 -14.12 17.36
CA ASP A 98 3.86 -14.74 16.26
C ASP A 98 4.02 -13.99 14.92
N VAL A 99 4.73 -12.85 14.90
CA VAL A 99 4.84 -12.00 13.69
C VAL A 99 5.51 -12.75 12.54
N VAL A 100 6.54 -13.55 12.83
CA VAL A 100 7.23 -14.36 11.81
C VAL A 100 6.30 -15.41 11.22
N ASP A 101 5.57 -16.13 12.07
CA ASP A 101 4.66 -17.19 11.66
C ASP A 101 3.46 -16.66 10.87
N HIS A 102 2.98 -15.46 11.23
CA HIS A 102 1.86 -14.84 10.54
C HIS A 102 2.27 -14.20 9.21
N PHE A 103 3.35 -13.41 9.18
CA PHE A 103 3.71 -12.58 8.03
C PHE A 103 4.83 -13.14 7.14
N GLY A 104 5.50 -14.22 7.55
CA GLY A 104 6.57 -14.85 6.78
C GLY A 104 7.68 -13.86 6.42
N PHE A 105 8.01 -13.76 5.13
CA PHE A 105 9.08 -12.86 4.67
C PHE A 105 8.81 -11.37 4.94
N LEU A 106 7.55 -10.96 5.14
CA LEU A 106 7.19 -9.59 5.49
C LEU A 106 7.41 -9.27 6.97
N ALA A 107 7.66 -10.27 7.83
CA ALA A 107 7.78 -10.07 9.27
C ALA A 107 8.83 -9.02 9.67
N ALA A 108 9.96 -9.00 8.96
CA ALA A 108 11.03 -8.04 9.20
C ALA A 108 10.67 -6.59 8.81
N LEU A 109 9.64 -6.41 7.97
CA LEU A 109 9.22 -5.13 7.45
C LEU A 109 7.95 -4.63 8.13
N ILE A 110 6.93 -5.47 8.28
CA ILE A 110 5.56 -5.08 8.65
C ILE A 110 5.47 -4.31 9.98
N GLY A 111 6.41 -4.53 10.91
CA GLY A 111 6.48 -3.82 12.19
C GLY A 111 7.12 -2.42 12.13
N LEU A 112 7.73 -2.03 11.01
CA LEU A 112 8.35 -0.71 10.86
C LEU A 112 7.31 0.40 10.79
N ASP A 113 7.61 1.56 11.38
CA ASP A 113 6.87 2.81 11.17
C ASP A 113 7.61 3.65 10.11
N ASN A 114 6.97 3.87 8.96
CA ASN A 114 7.60 4.47 7.78
C ASN A 114 6.82 5.68 7.21
N PRO A 115 6.43 6.67 8.04
CA PRO A 115 5.74 7.85 7.53
C PRO A 115 6.63 8.64 6.57
N VAL A 116 6.03 9.26 5.55
CA VAL A 116 6.74 10.06 4.57
C VAL A 116 6.07 11.40 4.34
N SER A 117 6.85 12.48 4.33
CA SER A 117 6.37 13.79 3.89
C SER A 117 6.55 13.94 2.38
N THR A 118 5.53 14.48 1.70
CA THR A 118 5.57 14.88 0.29
C THR A 118 5.52 16.40 0.09
N ALA A 119 5.59 17.18 1.17
CA ALA A 119 5.52 18.65 1.12
C ALA A 119 6.55 19.27 0.16
N ARG A 120 7.78 18.73 0.13
CA ARG A 120 8.81 19.17 -0.81
C ARG A 120 8.46 18.86 -2.26
N THR A 121 7.92 17.67 -2.54
CA THR A 121 7.48 17.29 -3.89
C THR A 121 6.37 18.22 -4.37
N ARG A 122 5.36 18.44 -3.54
CA ARG A 122 4.23 19.34 -3.82
C ARG A 122 4.71 20.76 -4.12
N LYS A 123 5.53 21.33 -3.22
CA LYS A 123 6.07 22.68 -3.37
C LYS A 123 6.91 22.85 -4.64
N LEU A 124 7.77 21.88 -4.95
CA LEU A 124 8.72 21.98 -6.06
C LEU A 124 8.08 21.75 -7.43
N LEU A 125 7.10 20.84 -7.51
CA LEU A 125 6.53 20.39 -8.77
C LEU A 125 5.11 20.91 -9.04
N GLY A 126 4.45 21.51 -8.03
CA GLY A 126 3.01 21.78 -8.08
C GLY A 126 2.17 20.49 -8.22
N TRP A 127 2.72 19.36 -7.79
CA TRP A 127 2.07 18.07 -7.86
C TRP A 127 1.09 17.91 -6.70
N GLU A 128 -0.10 17.41 -6.98
CA GLU A 128 -1.02 16.88 -5.97
C GLU A 128 -1.55 15.51 -6.44
N PRO A 129 -1.74 14.54 -5.54
CA PRO A 129 -2.43 13.28 -5.85
C PRO A 129 -3.87 13.54 -6.26
N THR A 130 -4.35 12.84 -7.29
CA THR A 130 -5.72 13.01 -7.80
C THR A 130 -6.51 11.71 -7.87
N HIS A 131 -5.89 10.57 -7.59
CA HIS A 131 -6.54 9.27 -7.60
C HIS A 131 -6.97 8.86 -6.19
N PRO A 132 -7.86 7.86 -6.05
CA PRO A 132 -8.26 7.34 -4.74
C PRO A 132 -7.06 6.89 -3.91
N GLY A 133 -7.18 6.99 -2.58
CA GLY A 133 -6.23 6.38 -1.65
C GLY A 133 -6.42 4.87 -1.55
N LEU A 134 -5.47 4.17 -0.92
CA LEU A 134 -5.42 2.71 -0.85
C LEU A 134 -6.71 2.09 -0.31
N LEU A 135 -7.26 2.60 0.80
CA LEU A 135 -8.44 2.02 1.42
C LEU A 135 -9.71 2.22 0.56
N ALA A 136 -9.78 3.35 -0.16
CA ALA A 136 -10.84 3.60 -1.13
C ALA A 136 -10.68 2.70 -2.37
N ASP A 137 -9.45 2.42 -2.78
CA ASP A 137 -9.15 1.50 -3.88
C ASP A 137 -9.53 0.06 -3.51
N PHE A 138 -9.24 -0.38 -2.28
CA PHE A 138 -9.71 -1.67 -1.77
C PHE A 138 -11.25 -1.79 -1.81
N ALA A 139 -11.98 -0.71 -1.53
CA ALA A 139 -13.44 -0.67 -1.60
C ALA A 139 -14.03 -1.04 -2.97
N THR A 140 -13.24 -0.97 -4.05
CA THR A 140 -13.70 -1.36 -5.40
C THR A 140 -13.78 -2.87 -5.60
N GLY A 141 -13.07 -3.67 -4.79
CA GLY A 141 -13.12 -5.14 -4.83
C GLY A 141 -12.05 -5.79 -5.74
N ASP A 142 -11.51 -5.08 -6.73
CA ASP A 142 -10.55 -5.63 -7.72
C ASP A 142 -9.31 -6.31 -7.07
N TYR A 143 -8.91 -5.83 -5.89
CA TYR A 143 -7.81 -6.38 -5.09
C TYR A 143 -8.09 -7.74 -4.46
N PHE A 144 -9.34 -8.18 -4.41
CA PHE A 144 -9.77 -9.39 -3.72
C PHE A 144 -10.16 -10.52 -4.69
N ASP A 145 -10.34 -10.19 -5.97
CA ASP A 145 -10.57 -11.14 -7.04
C ASP A 145 -9.33 -12.02 -7.29
N ASP A 146 -9.57 -13.32 -7.48
CA ASP A 146 -8.54 -14.33 -7.74
C ASP A 146 -7.99 -14.31 -9.17
N GLY A 147 -8.32 -13.28 -9.96
CA GLY A 147 -7.87 -13.13 -11.35
C GLY A 147 -8.47 -14.14 -12.34
N ALA A 148 -9.42 -14.96 -11.91
CA ALA A 148 -10.04 -16.01 -12.73
C ALA A 148 -11.41 -15.59 -13.27
N ALA A 149 -11.44 -14.74 -14.30
CA ALA A 149 -12.66 -14.54 -15.09
C ALA A 149 -12.45 -14.13 -16.56
N ASP A 150 -11.23 -14.10 -17.11
CA ASP A 150 -11.03 -13.59 -18.48
C ASP A 150 -10.09 -14.42 -19.37
N SER A 151 -9.84 -15.68 -19.03
CA SER A 151 -9.07 -16.61 -19.89
C SER A 151 -9.91 -17.71 -20.54
N MET A 152 -11.25 -17.58 -20.52
CA MET A 152 -12.16 -18.55 -21.13
C MET A 152 -13.21 -17.88 -22.03
N ARG A 153 -12.80 -16.87 -22.78
CA ARG A 153 -13.50 -16.42 -24.00
C ARG A 153 -12.47 -15.91 -25.01
N ILE A 154 -12.11 -16.78 -25.94
CA ILE A 154 -11.94 -16.60 -27.41
C ILE A 154 -11.27 -17.87 -27.94
#